data_AF-A0A972X4H2-F1
#
_entry.id   AF-A0A972X4H2-F1
#
_cell.length_a   1.000
_cell.length_b   1.000
_cell.length_c   1.000
_cell.angle_alpha   90.00
_cell.angle_beta   90.00
_cell.angle_gamma   90.00
#
_symmetry.space_group_name_H-M   'P 1'
#
loop_
_entity.id
_entity.type
_entity.pdbx_description
1 polymer ?
#
loop_
_entity_poly.entity_id
_entity_poly.type
_entity_poly.pdbx_seq_one_letter_code
_entity_poly.pdbx_strand_id
1 'polypeptide(L)'
;LYWQRVRDTIKTNAEFTDLQKDQRDGFYRYWAGKMQGQMPTDDSFQIDLANSIRAYERDDAAWAQRLDKQFADRHKEGDYARVVQWIGAFAPKKEKVEEYYQKLDFAKMSNADIQNLVYTLLETNRDPDRAKAAFAKLRTAEIPDDAKAGMLSWCQHRWPLPGSRDVALLACQSFANTDAGKMQALRYIHWRCLPQHGPVRMEKDFPEGIALATDMQKVPGHAKEAFSLGGNLLQWSGKYEDAIPAYQQADSPPQTLLWTAECLAKLGKLDPAVSQLREVENFFKDSASDAALRTAYLYRDAGIKEKYVRTLRGVLKKYPKSGQSSEAHQRLEEMGLPIGGGVDTDD
;
A
#
# COMPACT_ATOMS: atom_id res chain seq x y z
N LEU A 1 20.48 9.35 24.13
CA LEU A 1 19.01 9.32 24.35
C LEU A 1 18.39 10.71 24.48
N TYR A 2 18.89 11.60 25.36
CA TYR A 2 18.33 12.95 25.53
C TYR A 2 18.22 13.74 24.20
N TRP A 3 19.32 13.90 23.48
CA TRP A 3 19.35 14.69 22.23
C TRP A 3 18.51 14.10 21.10
N GLN A 4 18.32 12.78 21.06
CA GLN A 4 17.40 12.16 20.12
C GLN A 4 15.96 12.60 20.41
N ARG A 5 15.52 12.53 21.68
CA ARG A 5 14.20 13.02 22.10
C ARG A 5 14.01 14.50 21.79
N VAL A 6 15.05 15.32 21.96
CA VAL A 6 15.01 16.74 21.59
C VAL A 6 14.77 16.91 20.09
N ARG A 7 15.52 16.21 19.24
CA ARG A 7 15.33 16.25 17.78
C ARG A 7 13.94 15.81 17.36
N ASP A 8 13.44 14.72 17.95
CA ASP A 8 12.09 14.22 17.67
C ASP A 8 11.04 15.24 18.09
N THR A 9 11.21 15.87 19.27
CA THR A 9 10.33 16.94 19.76
C THR A 9 10.33 18.14 18.81
N ILE A 10 11.50 18.55 18.29
CA ILE A 10 11.60 19.65 17.33
C ILE A 10 10.80 19.31 16.07
N LYS A 11 10.95 18.10 15.52
CA LYS A 11 10.24 17.65 14.31
C LYS A 11 8.73 17.60 14.51
N THR A 12 8.26 17.08 15.64
CA THR A 12 6.82 16.99 15.93
C THR A 12 6.18 18.36 16.17
N ASN A 13 6.94 19.36 16.63
CA ASN A 13 6.43 20.71 16.93
C ASN A 13 6.81 21.75 15.85
N ALA A 14 7.25 21.30 14.67
CA ALA A 14 7.73 22.15 13.58
C ALA A 14 6.61 22.68 12.65
N GLU A 15 5.34 22.51 13.02
CA GLU A 15 4.20 22.91 12.19
C GLU A 15 3.83 24.37 12.47
N PHE A 16 4.13 25.25 11.52
CA PHE A 16 3.79 26.67 11.58
C PHE A 16 3.10 27.08 10.27
N THR A 17 2.03 27.87 10.40
CA THR A 17 1.41 28.53 9.24
C THR A 17 2.24 29.74 8.81
N ASP A 18 1.97 30.26 7.61
CA ASP A 18 2.63 31.49 7.12
C ASP A 18 2.39 32.71 8.04
N LEU A 19 1.26 32.73 8.76
CA LEU A 19 0.92 33.76 9.74
C LEU A 19 1.77 33.68 11.01
N GLN A 20 2.45 32.56 11.25
CA GLN A 20 3.27 32.30 12.45
C GLN A 20 4.77 32.38 12.15
N LYS A 21 5.16 33.09 11.09
CA LYS A 21 6.57 33.19 10.65
C LYS A 21 7.54 33.61 11.76
N ASP A 22 7.18 34.59 12.58
CA ASP A 22 8.06 35.06 13.67
C ASP A 22 8.18 34.02 14.80
N GLN A 23 7.11 33.30 15.11
CA GLN A 23 7.12 32.20 16.08
C GLN A 23 8.00 31.06 15.59
N ARG A 24 7.88 30.71 14.31
CA ARG A 24 8.72 29.71 13.63
C ARG A 24 10.19 30.10 13.69
N ASP A 25 10.52 31.33 13.35
CA ASP A 25 11.91 31.81 13.35
C ASP A 25 12.49 31.82 14.78
N GLY A 26 11.71 32.26 15.77
CA GLY A 26 12.08 32.19 17.18
C GLY A 26 12.30 30.76 17.69
N PHE A 27 11.41 29.84 17.31
CA PHE A 27 11.48 28.42 17.65
C PHE A 27 12.78 27.78 17.14
N TYR A 28 13.06 27.92 15.84
CA TYR A 28 14.25 27.31 15.26
C TYR A 28 15.54 27.99 15.74
N ARG A 29 15.53 29.31 15.94
CA ARG A 29 16.69 30.02 16.50
C ARG A 29 17.01 29.55 17.92
N TYR A 30 16.00 29.40 18.77
CA TYR A 30 16.18 28.88 20.13
C TYR A 30 16.79 27.48 20.12
N TRP A 31 16.21 26.56 19.34
CA TRP A 31 16.69 25.17 19.32
C TRP A 31 18.04 25.00 18.65
N ALA A 32 18.32 25.74 17.56
CA ALA A 32 19.65 25.77 16.96
C ALA A 32 20.71 26.22 17.98
N GLY A 33 20.41 27.27 18.76
CA GLY A 33 21.31 27.74 19.83
C GLY A 33 21.56 26.69 20.92
N LYS A 34 20.55 25.89 21.28
CA LYS A 34 20.70 24.78 22.24
C LYS A 34 21.48 23.60 21.68
N MET A 35 21.34 23.33 20.38
CA MET A 35 22.02 22.23 19.70
C MET A 35 23.46 22.56 19.31
N GLN A 36 23.83 23.84 19.25
CA GLN A 36 25.16 24.27 18.83
C GLN A 36 26.28 23.65 19.69
N GLY A 37 27.29 23.08 19.02
CA GLY A 37 28.43 22.43 19.68
C GLY A 37 28.13 21.05 20.28
N GLN A 38 26.88 20.59 20.23
CA GLN A 38 26.49 19.29 20.73
C GLN A 38 26.68 18.23 19.65
N MET A 39 27.13 17.04 20.06
CA MET A 39 27.32 15.86 19.20
C MET A 39 27.99 16.20 17.85
N PRO A 40 29.18 16.84 17.86
CA PRO A 40 29.87 17.26 16.62
C PRO A 40 30.17 16.08 15.69
N THR A 41 30.19 14.86 16.24
CA THR A 41 30.47 13.62 15.54
C THR A 41 29.24 12.87 15.05
N ASP A 42 28.02 13.36 15.30
CA ASP A 42 26.79 12.74 14.82
C ASP A 42 26.27 13.52 13.60
N ASP A 43 26.44 12.93 12.41
CA ASP A 43 26.09 13.61 11.17
C ASP A 43 24.59 13.85 11.03
N SER A 44 23.75 12.94 11.53
CA SER A 44 22.29 13.14 11.53
C SER A 44 21.91 14.32 12.43
N PHE A 45 22.59 14.47 13.56
CA PHE A 45 22.39 15.63 14.44
C PHE A 45 22.86 16.92 13.79
N GLN A 46 24.03 16.93 13.15
CA GLN A 46 24.56 18.13 12.49
C GLN A 46 23.72 18.55 11.28
N ILE A 47 23.14 17.60 10.53
CA ILE A 47 22.19 17.88 9.46
C ILE A 47 20.92 18.54 10.01
N ASP A 48 20.35 18.02 11.10
CA ASP A 48 19.16 18.60 11.73
C ASP A 48 19.43 20.00 12.31
N LEU A 49 20.62 20.23 12.88
CA LEU A 49 21.08 21.55 13.29
C LEU A 49 21.16 22.51 12.10
N ALA A 50 21.82 22.10 11.01
CA ALA A 50 21.93 22.92 9.81
C ALA A 50 20.56 23.27 9.22
N ASN A 51 19.63 22.31 9.18
CA ASN A 51 18.26 22.53 8.72
C ASN A 51 17.49 23.49 9.62
N SER A 52 17.67 23.41 10.95
CA SER A 52 17.07 24.35 11.90
C SER A 52 17.62 25.77 11.69
N ILE A 53 18.92 25.91 11.47
CA ILE A 53 19.55 27.20 11.16
C ILE A 53 19.00 27.78 9.85
N ARG A 54 18.95 26.96 8.80
CA ARG A 54 18.39 27.32 7.50
C ARG A 54 16.95 27.83 7.61
N ALA A 55 16.12 27.21 8.45
CA ALA A 55 14.71 27.54 8.57
C ALA A 55 14.43 29.00 9.02
N TYR A 56 15.31 29.58 9.86
CA TYR A 56 15.18 30.98 10.31
C TYR A 56 16.12 31.95 9.57
N GLU A 57 17.32 31.52 9.15
CA GLU A 57 18.25 32.40 8.41
C GLU A 57 17.87 32.56 6.93
N ARG A 58 17.23 31.54 6.36
CA ARG A 58 16.87 31.48 4.92
C ARG A 58 18.08 31.63 3.99
N ASP A 59 19.28 31.30 4.48
CA ASP A 59 20.51 31.33 3.72
C ASP A 59 20.90 29.92 3.26
N ASP A 60 20.48 29.60 2.04
CA ASP A 60 20.75 28.32 1.39
C ASP A 60 22.23 28.12 1.05
N ALA A 61 23.00 29.19 0.85
CA ALA A 61 24.42 29.12 0.56
C ALA A 61 25.21 28.76 1.83
N ALA A 62 24.95 29.48 2.93
CA ALA A 62 25.56 29.19 4.22
C ALA A 62 25.14 27.80 4.74
N TRP A 63 23.88 27.39 4.52
CA TRP A 63 23.44 26.02 4.84
C TRP A 63 24.26 24.97 4.09
N ALA A 64 24.40 25.12 2.77
CA ALA A 64 25.16 24.16 1.97
C ALA A 64 26.64 24.12 2.40
N GLN A 65 27.25 25.28 2.65
CA GLN A 65 28.63 25.36 3.12
C GLN A 65 28.83 24.66 4.48
N ARG A 66 27.87 24.76 5.41
CA ARG A 66 27.93 24.05 6.70
C ARG A 66 27.91 22.53 6.50
N LEU A 67 27.02 22.04 5.65
CA LEU A 67 26.93 20.60 5.35
C LEU A 67 28.18 20.09 4.61
N ASP A 68 28.69 20.84 3.63
CA ASP A 68 29.93 20.49 2.92
C ASP A 68 31.11 20.44 3.88
N LYS A 69 31.23 21.43 4.78
CA LYS A 69 32.27 21.44 5.81
C LYS A 69 32.16 20.23 6.73
N GLN A 70 30.96 19.95 7.25
CA GLN A 70 30.73 18.77 8.10
C GLN A 70 31.05 17.46 7.37
N PHE A 71 30.83 17.39 6.06
CA PHE A 71 31.27 16.26 5.26
C PHE A 71 32.79 16.18 5.19
N ALA A 72 33.44 17.25 4.73
CA ALA A 72 34.88 17.31 4.49
C ALA A 72 35.71 17.03 5.75
N ASP A 73 35.28 17.54 6.89
CA ASP A 73 36.01 17.40 8.16
C ASP A 73 36.12 15.93 8.64
N ARG A 74 35.26 15.04 8.15
CA ARG A 74 35.06 13.71 8.74
C ARG A 74 34.82 12.57 7.77
N HIS A 75 34.63 12.86 6.49
CA HIS A 75 34.49 11.83 5.47
C HIS A 75 35.79 11.02 5.36
N LYS A 76 35.62 9.70 5.21
CA LYS A 76 36.70 8.77 4.92
C LYS A 76 36.45 8.17 3.56
N GLU A 77 37.51 8.00 2.78
CA GLU A 77 37.40 7.31 1.49
C GLU A 77 36.74 5.94 1.68
N GLY A 78 35.76 5.62 0.83
CA GLY A 78 34.98 4.39 0.91
C GLY A 78 33.78 4.42 1.86
N ASP A 79 33.55 5.50 2.61
CA ASP A 79 32.36 5.67 3.45
C ASP A 79 31.14 6.11 2.62
N TYR A 80 30.61 5.19 1.80
CA TYR A 80 29.50 5.46 0.91
C TYR A 80 28.17 5.68 1.64
N ALA A 81 27.97 5.05 2.81
CA ALA A 81 26.81 5.30 3.65
C ALA A 81 26.68 6.79 3.99
N ARG A 82 27.80 7.43 4.34
CA ARG A 82 27.86 8.89 4.55
C ARG A 82 27.58 9.67 3.27
N VAL A 83 28.12 9.26 2.11
CA VAL A 83 27.81 9.93 0.83
C VAL A 83 26.30 9.90 0.54
N VAL A 84 25.65 8.74 0.73
CA VAL A 84 24.19 8.57 0.55
C VAL A 84 23.40 9.46 1.50
N GLN A 85 23.82 9.57 2.77
CA GLN A 85 23.19 10.46 3.73
C GLN A 85 23.22 11.93 3.26
N TRP A 86 24.34 12.37 2.66
CA TRP A 86 24.46 13.72 2.11
C TRP A 86 23.64 13.94 0.85
N ILE A 87 23.53 12.92 -0.02
CA ILE A 87 22.58 12.93 -1.15
C ILE A 87 21.16 13.19 -0.62
N GLY A 88 20.75 12.55 0.47
CA GLY A 88 19.46 12.81 1.11
C GLY A 88 19.36 14.23 1.69
N ALA A 89 20.37 14.67 2.43
CA ALA A 89 20.39 16.01 3.04
C ALA A 89 20.31 17.14 1.99
N PHE A 90 20.93 16.92 0.84
CA PHE A 90 20.95 17.87 -0.27
C PHE A 90 19.76 17.77 -1.23
N ALA A 91 18.73 16.96 -0.95
CA ALA A 91 17.57 16.79 -1.83
C ALA A 91 16.96 18.10 -2.40
N PRO A 92 16.89 19.22 -1.65
CA PRO A 92 16.41 20.50 -2.19
C PRO A 92 17.33 21.17 -3.22
N LYS A 93 18.58 20.72 -3.39
CA LYS A 93 19.60 21.27 -4.30
C LYS A 93 20.13 20.20 -5.26
N LYS A 94 19.53 20.12 -6.45
CA LYS A 94 19.81 19.05 -7.43
C LYS A 94 21.28 19.00 -7.87
N GLU A 95 21.94 20.15 -7.97
CA GLU A 95 23.36 20.25 -8.33
C GLU A 95 24.24 19.59 -7.27
N LYS A 96 23.89 19.74 -5.98
CA LYS A 96 24.59 19.09 -4.88
C LYS A 96 24.30 17.60 -4.81
N VAL A 97 23.05 17.19 -5.07
CA VAL A 97 22.71 15.78 -5.21
C VAL A 97 23.60 15.12 -6.28
N GLU A 98 23.73 15.76 -7.45
CA GLU A 98 24.59 15.27 -8.52
C GLU A 98 26.08 15.26 -8.12
N GLU A 99 26.59 16.33 -7.51
CA GLU A 99 27.98 16.39 -7.03
C GLU A 99 28.32 15.22 -6.10
N TYR A 100 27.43 14.89 -5.16
CA TYR A 100 27.65 13.78 -4.23
C TYR A 100 27.38 12.42 -4.87
N TYR A 101 26.43 12.32 -5.79
CA TYR A 101 26.18 11.09 -6.55
C TYR A 101 27.41 10.68 -7.37
N GLN A 102 28.15 11.65 -7.94
CA GLN A 102 29.41 11.40 -8.66
C GLN A 102 30.55 10.88 -7.76
N LYS A 103 30.46 11.04 -6.44
CA LYS A 103 31.43 10.49 -5.48
C LYS A 103 31.20 8.99 -5.20
N LEU A 104 30.11 8.41 -5.68
CA LEU A 104 29.79 7.01 -5.47
C LEU A 104 30.61 6.12 -6.40
N ASP A 105 31.18 5.05 -5.86
CA ASP A 105 31.80 3.96 -6.62
C ASP A 105 31.00 2.68 -6.40
N PHE A 106 30.04 2.43 -7.30
CA PHE A 106 29.13 1.28 -7.21
C PHE A 106 29.85 -0.07 -7.18
N ALA A 107 31.08 -0.16 -7.70
CA ALA A 107 31.86 -1.40 -7.64
C ALA A 107 32.36 -1.70 -6.22
N LYS A 108 32.57 -0.66 -5.40
CA LYS A 108 33.01 -0.77 -4.00
C LYS A 108 31.86 -0.69 -3.00
N MET A 109 30.69 -0.23 -3.39
CA MET A 109 29.52 -0.13 -2.51
C MET A 109 28.97 -1.51 -2.12
N SER A 110 28.53 -1.63 -0.87
CA SER A 110 27.76 -2.79 -0.41
C SER A 110 26.33 -2.74 -0.99
N ASN A 111 25.65 -3.89 -1.06
CA ASN A 111 24.23 -3.92 -1.45
C ASN A 111 23.37 -3.10 -0.48
N ALA A 112 23.73 -3.05 0.81
CA ALA A 112 23.02 -2.23 1.79
C ALA A 112 23.14 -0.73 1.49
N ASP A 113 24.32 -0.25 1.08
CA ASP A 113 24.52 1.16 0.70
C ASP A 113 23.72 1.51 -0.57
N ILE A 114 23.75 0.64 -1.58
CA ILE A 114 23.01 0.84 -2.83
C ILE A 114 21.49 0.81 -2.55
N GLN A 115 21.02 -0.10 -1.70
CA GLN A 115 19.62 -0.16 -1.29
C GLN A 115 19.20 1.13 -0.55
N ASN A 116 20.03 1.62 0.39
CA ASN A 116 19.78 2.89 1.07
C ASN A 116 19.76 4.07 0.09
N LEU A 117 20.61 4.05 -0.94
CA LEU A 117 20.59 5.04 -2.01
C LEU A 117 19.28 4.99 -2.80
N VAL A 118 18.81 3.80 -3.20
CA VAL A 118 17.51 3.64 -3.89
C VAL A 118 16.38 4.25 -3.06
N TYR A 119 16.32 3.95 -1.76
CA TYR A 119 15.31 4.51 -0.87
C TYR A 119 15.42 6.03 -0.74
N THR A 120 16.63 6.54 -0.56
CA THR A 120 16.89 7.98 -0.47
C THR A 120 16.50 8.72 -1.75
N LEU A 121 16.71 8.11 -2.92
CA LEU A 121 16.33 8.68 -4.20
C LEU A 121 14.81 8.72 -4.40
N LEU A 122 14.10 7.67 -3.99
CA LEU A 122 12.63 7.60 -4.08
C LEU A 122 11.93 8.52 -3.07
N GLU A 123 12.32 8.45 -1.79
CA GLU A 123 11.59 9.07 -0.68
C GLU A 123 11.97 10.54 -0.48
N THR A 124 13.27 10.83 -0.53
CA THR A 124 13.80 12.16 -0.21
C THR A 124 14.00 13.01 -1.46
N ASN A 125 14.65 12.46 -2.49
CA ASN A 125 14.96 13.23 -3.70
C ASN A 125 13.83 13.27 -4.73
N ARG A 126 12.86 12.35 -4.64
CA ARG A 126 11.77 12.20 -5.63
C ARG A 126 12.29 12.00 -7.07
N ASP A 127 13.35 11.21 -7.20
CA ASP A 127 14.03 10.91 -8.45
C ASP A 127 13.92 9.41 -8.81
N PRO A 128 12.80 9.00 -9.44
CA PRO A 128 12.55 7.60 -9.73
C PRO A 128 13.49 6.99 -10.78
N ASP A 129 14.02 7.79 -11.70
CA ASP A 129 14.88 7.30 -12.77
C ASP A 129 16.28 7.00 -12.24
N ARG A 130 16.82 7.89 -11.40
CA ARG A 130 18.09 7.62 -10.71
C ARG A 130 17.94 6.48 -9.70
N ALA A 131 16.80 6.36 -9.03
CA ALA A 131 16.52 5.22 -8.15
C ALA A 131 16.54 3.89 -8.92
N LYS A 132 15.91 3.82 -10.11
CA LYS A 132 15.97 2.65 -10.99
C LYS A 132 17.41 2.35 -11.46
N ALA A 133 18.15 3.39 -11.83
CA ALA A 133 19.56 3.25 -12.24
C ALA A 133 20.44 2.71 -11.10
N ALA A 134 20.24 3.19 -9.87
CA ALA A 134 20.92 2.70 -8.67
C ALA A 134 20.51 1.26 -8.34
N PHE A 135 19.22 0.92 -8.44
CA PHE A 135 18.74 -0.45 -8.23
C PHE A 135 19.43 -1.43 -9.18
N ALA A 136 19.61 -1.06 -10.45
CA ALA A 136 20.32 -1.88 -11.44
C ALA A 136 21.80 -2.13 -11.11
N LYS A 137 22.36 -1.44 -10.10
CA LYS A 137 23.72 -1.68 -9.59
C LYS A 137 23.76 -2.68 -8.44
N LEU A 138 22.62 -3.09 -7.89
CA LEU A 138 22.56 -4.14 -6.87
C LEU A 138 23.06 -5.45 -7.45
N ARG A 139 23.89 -6.16 -6.67
CA ARG A 139 24.27 -7.54 -6.95
C ARG A 139 23.16 -8.45 -6.47
N THR A 140 22.03 -8.44 -7.17
CA THR A 140 20.78 -9.09 -6.74
C THR A 140 20.90 -10.61 -6.56
N ALA A 141 21.86 -11.25 -7.24
CA ALA A 141 22.19 -12.66 -7.03
C ALA A 141 22.76 -12.95 -5.63
N GLU A 142 23.38 -11.97 -4.97
CA GLU A 142 23.93 -12.08 -3.60
C GLU A 142 22.87 -11.75 -2.53
N ILE A 143 21.72 -11.21 -2.93
CA ILE A 143 20.64 -10.82 -2.01
C ILE A 143 19.67 -12.00 -1.92
N PRO A 144 19.44 -12.58 -0.73
CA PRO A 144 18.44 -13.63 -0.57
C PRO A 144 17.01 -13.10 -0.80
N ASP A 145 16.12 -13.98 -1.22
CA ASP A 145 14.78 -13.60 -1.70
C ASP A 145 13.88 -13.00 -0.58
N ASP A 146 14.15 -13.32 0.68
CA ASP A 146 13.51 -12.71 1.86
C ASP A 146 13.87 -11.21 1.99
N ALA A 147 15.13 -10.85 1.77
CA ALA A 147 15.58 -9.46 1.75
C ALA A 147 14.97 -8.68 0.56
N LYS A 148 14.84 -9.32 -0.62
CA LYS A 148 14.12 -8.73 -1.77
C LYS A 148 12.64 -8.52 -1.47
N ALA A 149 12.00 -9.46 -0.77
CA ALA A 149 10.62 -9.29 -0.28
C ALA A 149 10.51 -8.12 0.73
N GLY A 150 11.54 -7.88 1.54
CA GLY A 150 11.65 -6.68 2.36
C GLY A 150 11.62 -5.38 1.55
N MET A 151 12.31 -5.34 0.40
CA MET A 151 12.27 -4.19 -0.51
C MET A 151 10.88 -3.97 -1.12
N LEU A 152 10.20 -5.07 -1.49
CA LEU A 152 8.82 -5.03 -1.96
C LEU A 152 7.89 -4.44 -0.90
N SER A 153 7.97 -4.94 0.33
CA SER A 153 7.18 -4.44 1.47
C SER A 153 7.44 -2.96 1.73
N TRP A 154 8.71 -2.53 1.68
CA TRP A 154 9.05 -1.10 1.81
C TRP A 154 8.35 -0.25 0.75
N CYS A 155 8.36 -0.69 -0.51
CA CYS A 155 7.69 0.00 -1.62
C CYS A 155 6.16 -0.03 -1.48
N GLN A 156 5.58 -1.10 -0.94
CA GLN A 156 4.15 -1.22 -0.66
C GLN A 156 3.69 -0.16 0.36
N HIS A 157 4.43 0.02 1.46
CA HIS A 157 4.12 1.05 2.46
C HIS A 157 4.29 2.48 1.93
N ARG A 158 5.02 2.64 0.83
CA ARG A 158 5.34 3.92 0.19
C ARG A 158 4.81 4.02 -1.23
N TRP A 159 3.72 3.32 -1.50
CA TRP A 159 3.09 3.25 -2.81
C TRP A 159 2.77 4.61 -3.47
N PRO A 160 2.52 5.72 -2.75
CA PRO A 160 2.30 7.02 -3.39
C PRO A 160 3.58 7.63 -3.99
N LEU A 161 4.76 7.12 -3.63
CA LEU A 161 6.03 7.65 -4.15
C LEU A 161 6.16 7.33 -5.65
N PRO A 162 6.52 8.33 -6.50
CA PRO A 162 6.90 8.07 -7.88
C PRO A 162 8.03 7.02 -7.96
N GLY A 163 7.90 6.04 -8.88
CA GLY A 163 8.91 4.99 -9.09
C GLY A 163 8.89 3.82 -8.09
N SER A 164 8.13 3.90 -6.98
CA SER A 164 8.02 2.80 -5.99
C SER A 164 7.50 1.51 -6.62
N ARG A 165 6.54 1.63 -7.55
CA ARG A 165 6.01 0.52 -8.36
C ARG A 165 7.11 -0.18 -9.15
N ASP A 166 7.91 0.60 -9.87
CA ASP A 166 8.89 0.03 -10.79
C ASP A 166 10.00 -0.67 -10.01
N VAL A 167 10.46 -0.08 -8.90
CA VAL A 167 11.44 -0.72 -8.01
C VAL A 167 10.87 -1.97 -7.33
N ALA A 168 9.60 -1.96 -6.91
CA ALA A 168 8.94 -3.16 -6.41
C ALA A 168 8.94 -4.30 -7.43
N LEU A 169 8.60 -4.02 -8.68
CA LEU A 169 8.58 -5.03 -9.75
C LEU A 169 9.99 -5.49 -10.13
N LEU A 170 10.98 -4.59 -10.16
CA LEU A 170 12.38 -4.96 -10.34
C LEU A 170 12.88 -5.88 -9.22
N ALA A 171 12.49 -5.62 -7.97
CA ALA A 171 12.78 -6.52 -6.85
C ALA A 171 12.19 -7.90 -7.08
N CYS A 172 10.91 -8.01 -7.45
CA CYS A 172 10.26 -9.28 -7.80
C CYS A 172 10.95 -10.01 -8.96
N GLN A 173 11.32 -9.30 -10.03
CA GLN A 173 12.02 -9.88 -11.18
C GLN A 173 13.41 -10.41 -10.84
N SER A 174 14.01 -9.93 -9.76
CA SER A 174 15.35 -10.33 -9.33
C SER A 174 15.39 -11.54 -8.40
N PHE A 175 14.25 -12.18 -8.10
CA PHE A 175 14.19 -13.38 -7.27
C PHE A 175 14.98 -14.52 -7.91
N ALA A 176 15.68 -15.32 -7.09
CA ALA A 176 16.37 -16.51 -7.58
C ALA A 176 15.36 -17.58 -8.06
N ASN A 177 14.25 -17.72 -7.34
CA ASN A 177 13.11 -18.49 -7.81
C ASN A 177 12.18 -17.59 -8.65
N THR A 178 12.26 -17.73 -9.98
CA THR A 178 11.48 -16.93 -10.94
C THR A 178 9.97 -17.03 -10.70
N ASP A 179 9.45 -18.22 -10.39
CA ASP A 179 8.01 -18.41 -10.16
C ASP A 179 7.57 -17.72 -8.86
N ALA A 180 8.39 -17.79 -7.81
CA ALA A 180 8.15 -17.03 -6.58
C ALA A 180 8.18 -15.52 -6.84
N GLY A 181 9.14 -15.03 -7.64
CA GLY A 181 9.23 -13.64 -8.05
C GLY A 181 7.99 -13.15 -8.80
N LYS A 182 7.54 -13.90 -9.82
CA LYS A 182 6.31 -13.62 -10.57
C LYS A 182 5.07 -13.63 -9.67
N MET A 183 4.98 -14.58 -8.74
CA MET A 183 3.87 -14.64 -7.79
C MET A 183 3.86 -13.44 -6.84
N GLN A 184 5.02 -12.98 -6.37
CA GLN A 184 5.13 -11.75 -5.57
C GLN A 184 4.75 -10.50 -6.37
N ALA A 185 5.14 -10.41 -7.63
CA ALA A 185 4.72 -9.33 -8.52
C ALA A 185 3.18 -9.32 -8.70
N LEU A 186 2.57 -10.49 -8.90
CA LEU A 186 1.12 -10.63 -9.01
C LEU A 186 0.41 -10.18 -7.73
N ARG A 187 0.86 -10.63 -6.56
CA ARG A 187 0.32 -10.21 -5.25
C ARG A 187 0.44 -8.71 -5.05
N TYR A 188 1.57 -8.12 -5.42
CA TYR A 188 1.78 -6.68 -5.32
C TYR A 188 0.84 -5.88 -6.23
N ILE A 189 0.71 -6.29 -7.50
CA ILE A 189 -0.20 -5.65 -8.46
C ILE A 189 -1.66 -5.80 -8.00
N HIS A 190 -2.06 -7.00 -7.59
CA HIS A 190 -3.39 -7.25 -7.03
C HIS A 190 -3.68 -6.34 -5.84
N TRP A 191 -2.74 -6.24 -4.89
CA TRP A 191 -2.85 -5.35 -3.75
C TRP A 191 -3.04 -3.89 -4.18
N ARG A 192 -2.28 -3.38 -5.17
CA ARG A 192 -2.45 -2.02 -5.69
C ARG A 192 -3.83 -1.78 -6.32
N CYS A 193 -4.44 -2.81 -6.90
CA CYS A 193 -5.74 -2.73 -7.55
C CYS A 193 -6.94 -2.88 -6.61
N LEU A 194 -6.72 -3.15 -5.32
CA LEU A 194 -7.80 -3.34 -4.34
C LEU A 194 -8.72 -2.10 -4.28
N PRO A 195 -10.06 -2.29 -4.21
CA PRO A 195 -11.02 -1.18 -4.18
C PRO A 195 -10.79 -0.15 -3.08
N GLN A 196 -10.37 -0.59 -1.89
CA GLN A 196 -10.16 0.27 -0.73
C GLN A 196 -8.91 1.16 -0.81
N HIS A 197 -8.00 0.89 -1.76
CA HIS A 197 -6.78 1.69 -1.93
C HIS A 197 -6.97 2.91 -2.86
N GLY A 198 -8.22 3.30 -3.11
CA GLY A 198 -8.60 4.64 -3.58
C GLY A 198 -8.15 4.97 -5.02
N PRO A 199 -7.90 6.25 -5.37
CA PRO A 199 -7.69 6.75 -6.74
C PRO A 199 -6.42 6.25 -7.44
N VAL A 200 -5.74 5.24 -6.90
CA VAL A 200 -4.49 4.66 -7.43
C VAL A 200 -4.70 3.28 -8.01
N ARG A 201 -5.96 2.93 -8.32
CA ARG A 201 -6.25 2.00 -9.41
C ARG A 201 -5.64 2.54 -10.69
N MET A 202 -4.41 2.13 -10.96
CA MET A 202 -3.81 2.42 -12.24
C MET A 202 -4.43 1.43 -13.20
N GLU A 203 -5.32 1.87 -14.09
CA GLU A 203 -5.91 1.00 -15.12
C GLU A 203 -4.83 0.21 -15.88
N LYS A 204 -3.62 0.79 -15.99
CA LYS A 204 -2.43 0.16 -16.56
C LYS A 204 -1.94 -1.09 -15.83
N ASP A 205 -2.30 -1.29 -14.55
CA ASP A 205 -1.85 -2.42 -13.74
C ASP A 205 -2.70 -3.67 -14.02
N PHE A 206 -3.95 -3.53 -14.50
CA PHE A 206 -4.80 -4.68 -14.79
C PHE A 206 -4.24 -5.59 -15.90
N PRO A 207 -3.83 -5.09 -17.09
CA PRO A 207 -3.30 -5.96 -18.14
C PRO A 207 -2.07 -6.75 -17.70
N GLU A 208 -1.14 -6.10 -16.98
CA GLU A 208 0.08 -6.75 -16.48
C GLU A 208 -0.23 -7.79 -15.40
N GLY A 209 -1.09 -7.45 -14.43
CA GLY A 209 -1.52 -8.39 -13.40
C GLY A 209 -2.28 -9.59 -13.96
N ILE A 210 -3.15 -9.39 -14.95
CA ILE A 210 -3.86 -10.48 -15.63
C ILE A 210 -2.88 -11.39 -16.37
N ALA A 211 -1.90 -10.83 -17.09
CA ALA A 211 -0.88 -11.62 -17.78
C ALA A 211 -0.05 -12.46 -16.79
N LEU A 212 0.37 -11.87 -15.66
CA LEU A 212 1.06 -12.60 -14.60
C LEU A 212 0.19 -13.71 -14.00
N ALA A 213 -1.10 -13.44 -13.76
CA ALA A 213 -2.03 -14.47 -13.28
C ALA A 213 -2.13 -15.63 -14.27
N THR A 214 -2.26 -15.37 -15.57
CA THR A 214 -2.30 -16.41 -16.62
C THR A 214 -1.04 -17.26 -16.66
N ASP A 215 0.13 -16.67 -16.45
CA ASP A 215 1.38 -17.42 -16.32
C ASP A 215 1.39 -18.28 -15.06
N MET A 216 1.02 -17.70 -13.91
CA MET A 216 1.08 -18.39 -12.62
C MET A 216 0.01 -19.47 -12.46
N GLN A 217 -1.09 -19.42 -13.22
CA GLN A 217 -2.09 -20.49 -13.31
C GLN A 217 -1.49 -21.82 -13.81
N LYS A 218 -0.38 -21.76 -14.56
CA LYS A 218 0.30 -22.95 -15.11
C LYS A 218 1.31 -23.55 -14.13
N VAL A 219 1.61 -22.88 -13.01
CA VAL A 219 2.62 -23.30 -12.04
C VAL A 219 1.96 -24.12 -10.93
N PRO A 220 2.28 -25.42 -10.78
CA PRO A 220 1.76 -26.24 -9.69
C PRO A 220 2.10 -25.61 -8.33
N GLY A 221 1.13 -25.57 -7.42
CA GLY A 221 1.27 -24.94 -6.11
C GLY A 221 0.89 -23.45 -6.04
N HIS A 222 0.91 -22.73 -7.18
CA HIS A 222 0.45 -21.34 -7.27
C HIS A 222 -0.88 -21.19 -8.03
N ALA A 223 -1.27 -22.19 -8.82
CA ALA A 223 -2.41 -22.12 -9.72
C ALA A 223 -3.70 -21.60 -9.07
N LYS A 224 -4.13 -22.19 -7.93
CA LYS A 224 -5.37 -21.78 -7.24
C LYS A 224 -5.36 -20.32 -6.80
N GLU A 225 -4.25 -19.87 -6.22
CA GLU A 225 -4.09 -18.47 -5.81
C GLU A 225 -4.06 -17.55 -7.03
N ALA A 226 -3.34 -17.92 -8.09
CA ALA A 226 -3.28 -17.14 -9.33
C ALA A 226 -4.65 -17.02 -10.02
N PHE A 227 -5.47 -18.07 -10.01
CA PHE A 227 -6.86 -18.00 -10.46
C PHE A 227 -7.69 -17.04 -9.63
N SER A 228 -7.56 -17.06 -8.30
CA SER A 228 -8.26 -16.15 -7.39
C SER A 228 -7.86 -14.68 -7.64
N LEU A 229 -6.56 -14.38 -7.63
CA LEU A 229 -6.06 -13.02 -7.86
C LEU A 229 -6.38 -12.52 -9.28
N GLY A 230 -6.24 -13.39 -10.29
CA GLY A 230 -6.60 -13.09 -11.67
C GLY A 230 -8.09 -12.81 -11.84
N GLY A 231 -8.96 -13.62 -11.22
CA GLY A 231 -10.40 -13.41 -11.19
C GLY A 231 -10.76 -12.05 -10.59
N ASN A 232 -10.14 -11.67 -9.48
CA ASN A 232 -10.36 -10.36 -8.86
C ASN A 232 -9.96 -9.21 -9.81
N LEU A 233 -8.80 -9.30 -10.46
CA LEU A 233 -8.34 -8.31 -11.44
C LEU A 233 -9.28 -8.21 -12.65
N LEU A 234 -9.82 -9.33 -13.14
CA LEU A 234 -10.82 -9.37 -14.20
C LEU A 234 -12.13 -8.72 -13.75
N GLN A 235 -12.66 -9.08 -12.58
CA GLN A 235 -13.86 -8.48 -12.02
C GLN A 235 -13.71 -6.96 -11.82
N TRP A 236 -12.58 -6.50 -11.27
CA TRP A 236 -12.34 -5.08 -11.00
C TRP A 236 -12.13 -4.26 -12.27
N SER A 237 -11.71 -4.90 -13.37
CA SER A 237 -11.62 -4.30 -14.71
C SER A 237 -12.90 -4.45 -15.54
N GLY A 238 -13.97 -4.98 -14.96
CA GLY A 238 -15.29 -5.11 -15.61
C GLY A 238 -15.44 -6.34 -16.52
N LYS A 239 -14.45 -7.23 -16.57
CA LYS A 239 -14.47 -8.46 -17.38
C LYS A 239 -15.12 -9.62 -16.61
N TYR A 240 -16.40 -9.47 -16.31
CA TYR A 240 -17.12 -10.39 -15.42
C TYR A 240 -17.28 -11.80 -16.01
N GLU A 241 -17.46 -11.92 -17.32
CA GLU A 241 -17.54 -13.21 -18.02
C GLU A 241 -16.27 -14.03 -17.88
N ASP A 242 -15.11 -13.37 -17.92
CA ASP A 242 -13.79 -14.02 -17.78
C ASP A 242 -13.46 -14.32 -16.31
N ALA A 243 -13.96 -13.51 -15.38
CA ALA A 243 -13.71 -13.69 -13.94
C ALA A 243 -14.39 -14.95 -13.39
N ILE A 244 -15.60 -15.29 -13.85
CA ILE A 244 -16.36 -16.46 -13.40
C ILE A 244 -15.59 -17.78 -13.56
N PRO A 245 -15.08 -18.17 -14.74
CA PRO A 245 -14.31 -19.40 -14.89
C PRO A 245 -13.01 -19.37 -14.08
N ALA A 246 -12.38 -18.20 -13.89
CA ALA A 246 -11.22 -18.08 -13.01
C ALA A 246 -11.59 -18.43 -11.55
N TYR A 247 -12.69 -17.92 -11.02
CA TYR A 247 -13.15 -18.27 -9.67
C TYR A 247 -13.53 -19.73 -9.50
N GLN A 248 -14.08 -20.37 -10.54
CA GLN A 248 -14.35 -21.81 -10.52
C GLN A 248 -13.05 -22.62 -10.38
N GLN A 249 -12.00 -22.24 -11.10
CA GLN A 249 -10.70 -22.91 -11.04
C GLN A 249 -9.90 -22.61 -9.75
N ALA A 250 -10.14 -21.45 -9.13
CA ALA A 250 -9.54 -21.11 -7.84
C ALA A 250 -9.96 -22.07 -6.72
N ASP A 251 -11.19 -22.63 -6.81
CA ASP A 251 -11.72 -23.67 -5.92
C ASP A 251 -11.46 -23.37 -4.43
N SER A 252 -11.93 -22.20 -4.00
CA SER A 252 -11.85 -21.70 -2.62
C SER A 252 -13.21 -21.17 -2.14
N PRO A 253 -14.23 -22.04 -2.05
CA PRO A 253 -15.53 -21.65 -1.52
C PRO A 253 -15.44 -21.41 0.00
N PRO A 254 -16.33 -20.57 0.58
CA PRO A 254 -17.46 -19.90 -0.06
C PRO A 254 -17.08 -18.66 -0.87
N GLN A 255 -15.84 -18.17 -0.74
CA GLN A 255 -15.45 -16.87 -1.26
C GLN A 255 -15.55 -16.78 -2.78
N THR A 256 -15.11 -17.81 -3.51
CA THR A 256 -15.22 -17.85 -4.98
C THR A 256 -16.68 -17.89 -5.46
N LEU A 257 -17.59 -18.50 -4.69
CA LEU A 257 -19.03 -18.54 -4.99
C LEU A 257 -19.66 -17.15 -4.79
N LEU A 258 -19.28 -16.45 -3.72
CA LEU A 258 -19.72 -15.07 -3.46
C LEU A 258 -19.26 -14.14 -4.59
N TRP A 259 -18.00 -14.21 -5.00
CA TRP A 259 -17.49 -13.40 -6.12
C TRP A 259 -18.13 -13.78 -7.47
N THR A 260 -18.40 -15.05 -7.70
CA THR A 260 -19.14 -15.52 -8.89
C THR A 260 -20.55 -14.93 -8.92
N ALA A 261 -21.26 -14.93 -7.78
CA ALA A 261 -22.58 -14.33 -7.67
C ALA A 261 -22.56 -12.82 -7.97
N GLU A 262 -21.56 -12.09 -7.47
CA GLU A 262 -21.35 -10.67 -7.77
C GLU A 262 -21.14 -10.43 -9.28
N CYS A 263 -20.31 -11.24 -9.93
CA CYS A 263 -20.09 -11.14 -11.38
C CYS A 263 -21.37 -11.42 -12.17
N LEU A 264 -22.11 -12.48 -11.83
CA LEU A 264 -23.38 -12.81 -12.46
C LEU A 264 -24.41 -11.68 -12.30
N ALA A 265 -24.49 -11.07 -11.12
CA ALA A 265 -25.36 -9.93 -10.88
C ALA A 265 -24.98 -8.71 -11.74
N LYS A 266 -23.68 -8.41 -11.88
CA LYS A 266 -23.19 -7.34 -12.76
C LYS A 266 -23.46 -7.59 -14.24
N LEU A 267 -23.59 -8.85 -14.64
CA LEU A 267 -24.04 -9.26 -15.98
C LEU A 267 -25.56 -9.27 -16.15
N GLY A 268 -26.33 -8.83 -15.16
CA GLY A 268 -27.80 -8.87 -15.19
C GLY A 268 -28.39 -10.28 -15.05
N LYS A 269 -27.57 -11.29 -14.73
CA LYS A 269 -27.99 -12.69 -14.56
C LYS A 269 -28.47 -12.92 -13.13
N LEU A 270 -29.61 -12.32 -12.78
CA LEU A 270 -30.17 -12.32 -11.43
C LEU A 270 -30.41 -13.73 -10.87
N ASP A 271 -31.14 -14.58 -11.60
CA ASP A 271 -31.51 -15.91 -11.09
C ASP A 271 -30.27 -16.81 -10.85
N PRO A 272 -29.28 -16.87 -11.77
CA PRO A 272 -28.01 -17.54 -11.48
C PRO A 272 -27.27 -16.99 -10.26
N ALA A 273 -27.21 -15.66 -10.09
CA ALA A 273 -26.56 -15.04 -8.94
C ALA A 273 -27.25 -15.43 -7.63
N VAL A 274 -28.58 -15.41 -7.59
CA VAL A 274 -29.37 -15.86 -6.42
C VAL A 274 -29.15 -17.35 -6.16
N SER A 275 -29.10 -18.18 -7.20
CA SER A 275 -28.81 -19.62 -7.05
C SER A 275 -27.45 -19.84 -6.39
N GLN A 276 -26.43 -19.09 -6.82
CA GLN A 276 -25.09 -19.20 -6.26
C GLN A 276 -25.03 -18.78 -4.79
N LEU A 277 -25.75 -17.72 -4.40
CA LEU A 277 -25.85 -17.29 -3.00
C LEU A 277 -26.63 -18.29 -2.13
N ARG A 278 -27.66 -18.95 -2.68
CA ARG A 278 -28.38 -20.01 -1.96
C ARG A 278 -27.50 -21.22 -1.69
N GLU A 279 -26.61 -21.57 -2.62
CA GLU A 279 -25.60 -22.59 -2.39
C GLU A 279 -24.71 -22.20 -1.19
N VAL A 280 -24.23 -20.95 -1.16
CA VAL A 280 -23.48 -20.43 -0.01
C VAL A 280 -24.30 -20.53 1.29
N GLU A 281 -25.57 -20.08 1.26
CA GLU A 281 -26.49 -20.13 2.40
C GLU A 281 -26.70 -21.55 2.95
N ASN A 282 -26.81 -22.54 2.06
CA ASN A 282 -27.14 -23.91 2.44
C ASN A 282 -25.92 -24.69 2.95
N PHE A 283 -24.73 -24.47 2.38
CA PHE A 283 -23.55 -25.30 2.64
C PHE A 283 -22.52 -24.66 3.58
N PHE A 284 -22.50 -23.33 3.73
CA PHE A 284 -21.46 -22.61 4.47
C PHE A 284 -22.06 -21.81 5.63
N LYS A 285 -22.23 -22.47 6.78
CA LYS A 285 -22.94 -21.92 7.96
C LYS A 285 -22.44 -20.54 8.39
N ASP A 286 -21.12 -20.33 8.40
CA ASP A 286 -20.52 -19.07 8.83
C ASP A 286 -20.79 -17.91 7.86
N SER A 287 -21.05 -18.23 6.59
CA SER A 287 -21.37 -17.25 5.54
C SER A 287 -22.86 -17.20 5.20
N ALA A 288 -23.69 -18.02 5.86
CA ALA A 288 -25.06 -18.23 5.43
C ALA A 288 -25.93 -16.98 5.59
N SER A 289 -25.80 -16.30 6.73
CA SER A 289 -26.54 -15.06 6.99
C SER A 289 -26.12 -13.91 6.07
N ASP A 290 -24.83 -13.82 5.71
CA ASP A 290 -24.31 -12.87 4.72
C ASP A 290 -24.87 -13.14 3.32
N ALA A 291 -24.86 -14.40 2.88
CA ALA A 291 -25.40 -14.79 1.58
C ALA A 291 -26.91 -14.53 1.46
N ALA A 292 -27.68 -14.78 2.52
CA ALA A 292 -29.10 -14.49 2.58
C ALA A 292 -29.39 -12.98 2.48
N LEU A 293 -28.60 -12.14 3.17
CA LEU A 293 -28.73 -10.69 3.08
C LEU A 293 -28.32 -10.16 1.70
N ARG A 294 -27.23 -10.65 1.12
CA ARG A 294 -26.82 -10.33 -0.26
C ARG A 294 -27.90 -10.69 -1.27
N THR A 295 -28.59 -11.81 -1.09
CA THR A 295 -29.73 -12.20 -1.94
C THR A 295 -30.86 -11.17 -1.86
N ALA A 296 -31.14 -10.63 -0.68
CA ALA A 296 -32.10 -9.54 -0.52
C ALA A 296 -31.66 -8.32 -1.33
N TYR A 297 -30.39 -7.91 -1.23
CA TYR A 297 -29.86 -6.77 -1.99
C TYR A 297 -29.87 -6.97 -3.50
N LEU A 298 -29.67 -8.20 -4.01
CA LEU A 298 -29.88 -8.47 -5.44
C LEU A 298 -31.31 -8.19 -5.90
N TYR A 299 -32.32 -8.57 -5.09
CA TYR A 299 -33.72 -8.26 -5.42
C TYR A 299 -34.04 -6.77 -5.33
N ARG A 300 -33.43 -6.06 -4.37
CA ARG A 300 -33.53 -4.60 -4.28
C ARG A 300 -32.99 -3.95 -5.55
N ASP A 301 -31.78 -4.32 -5.95
CA ASP A 301 -31.09 -3.72 -7.11
C ASP A 301 -31.81 -4.04 -8.43
N ALA A 302 -32.50 -5.18 -8.50
CA ALA A 302 -33.37 -5.55 -9.61
C ALA A 302 -34.79 -4.94 -9.55
N GLY A 303 -35.12 -4.14 -8.52
CA GLY A 303 -36.43 -3.51 -8.36
C GLY A 303 -37.57 -4.45 -7.93
N ILE A 304 -37.27 -5.67 -7.49
CA ILE A 304 -38.27 -6.68 -7.12
C ILE A 304 -38.62 -6.58 -5.63
N LYS A 305 -39.34 -5.51 -5.26
CA LYS A 305 -39.64 -5.13 -3.86
C LYS A 305 -40.22 -6.26 -3.01
N GLU A 306 -41.16 -7.03 -3.55
CA GLU A 306 -41.80 -8.13 -2.81
C GLU A 306 -40.80 -9.21 -2.39
N LYS A 307 -39.91 -9.61 -3.31
CA LYS A 307 -38.86 -10.60 -3.01
C LYS A 307 -37.82 -10.02 -2.06
N TYR A 308 -37.47 -8.74 -2.20
CA TYR A 308 -36.56 -8.07 -1.26
C TYR A 308 -37.08 -8.14 0.19
N VAL A 309 -38.31 -7.68 0.43
CA VAL A 309 -38.94 -7.67 1.76
C VAL A 309 -39.08 -9.08 2.32
N ARG A 310 -39.51 -10.04 1.48
CA ARG A 310 -39.64 -11.45 1.90
C ARG A 310 -38.29 -12.03 2.34
N THR A 311 -37.22 -11.76 1.60
CA THR A 311 -35.88 -12.25 1.94
C THR A 311 -35.37 -11.61 3.23
N LEU A 312 -35.55 -10.30 3.43
CA LEU A 312 -35.19 -9.64 4.70
C LEU A 312 -35.89 -10.27 5.92
N ARG A 313 -37.21 -10.50 5.83
CA ARG A 313 -37.96 -11.22 6.88
C ARG A 313 -37.43 -12.65 7.09
N GLY A 314 -37.03 -13.31 6.01
CA GLY A 314 -36.35 -14.60 6.06
C GLY A 314 -35.03 -14.55 6.85
N VAL A 315 -34.21 -13.50 6.65
CA VAL A 315 -32.96 -13.29 7.39
C VAL A 315 -33.24 -13.15 8.89
N LEU A 316 -34.20 -12.31 9.29
CA LEU A 316 -34.60 -12.12 10.69
C LEU A 316 -35.00 -13.45 11.36
N LYS A 317 -35.82 -14.26 10.65
CA LYS A 317 -36.32 -15.52 11.17
C LYS A 317 -35.24 -16.60 11.28
N LYS A 318 -34.41 -16.74 10.25
CA LYS A 318 -33.40 -17.81 10.18
C LYS A 318 -32.14 -17.51 11.00
N TYR A 319 -31.77 -16.23 11.10
CA TYR A 319 -30.49 -15.80 11.68
C TYR A 319 -30.67 -14.71 12.74
N PRO A 320 -31.57 -14.85 13.73
CA PRO A 320 -32.00 -13.76 14.62
C PRO A 320 -30.86 -13.10 15.41
N LYS A 321 -29.73 -13.80 15.62
CA LYS A 321 -28.58 -13.34 16.40
C LYS A 321 -27.41 -12.80 15.55
N SER A 322 -27.54 -12.75 14.23
CA SER A 322 -26.45 -12.26 13.37
C SER A 322 -26.47 -10.73 13.22
N GLY A 323 -25.33 -10.15 12.86
CA GLY A 323 -25.26 -8.73 12.47
C GLY A 323 -26.16 -8.44 11.26
N GLN A 324 -26.27 -9.39 10.33
CA GLN A 324 -27.14 -9.30 9.15
C GLN A 324 -28.62 -9.25 9.49
N SER A 325 -29.05 -9.88 10.60
CA SER A 325 -30.42 -9.72 11.12
C SER A 325 -30.66 -8.30 11.60
N SER A 326 -29.71 -7.70 12.32
CA SER A 326 -29.81 -6.29 12.73
C SER A 326 -29.89 -5.35 11.52
N GLU A 327 -29.07 -5.59 10.49
CA GLU A 327 -29.12 -4.83 9.25
C GLU A 327 -30.46 -5.02 8.52
N ALA A 328 -30.96 -6.25 8.41
CA ALA A 328 -32.26 -6.53 7.80
C ALA A 328 -33.42 -5.85 8.52
N HIS A 329 -33.36 -5.77 9.85
CA HIS A 329 -34.33 -5.05 10.69
C HIS A 329 -34.35 -3.57 10.32
N GLN A 330 -33.18 -2.91 10.33
CA GLN A 330 -33.05 -1.49 9.96
C GLN A 330 -33.60 -1.21 8.57
N ARG A 331 -33.33 -2.08 7.58
CA ARG A 331 -33.88 -1.91 6.22
C ARG A 331 -35.40 -2.00 6.17
N LEU A 332 -36.01 -2.89 6.95
CA LEU A 332 -37.48 -2.99 7.00
C LEU A 332 -38.11 -1.77 7.68
N GLU A 333 -37.46 -1.26 8.72
CA GLU A 333 -37.85 -0.04 9.44
C GLU A 333 -37.75 1.21 8.57
N GLU A 334 -36.64 1.38 7.83
CA GLU A 334 -36.45 2.46 6.83
C GLU A 334 -37.58 2.49 5.78
N MET A 335 -38.16 1.32 5.47
CA MET A 335 -39.28 1.19 4.53
C MET A 335 -40.67 1.39 5.18
N GLY A 336 -40.75 1.62 6.50
CA GLY A 336 -42.00 1.73 7.25
C GLY A 336 -42.80 0.43 7.31
N LEU A 337 -42.15 -0.72 7.17
CA LEU A 337 -42.82 -2.02 7.15
C LEU A 337 -42.85 -2.64 8.56
N PRO A 338 -43.98 -3.26 8.97
CA PRO A 338 -44.07 -3.90 10.26
C PRO A 338 -43.08 -5.06 10.34
N ILE A 339 -42.30 -5.03 11.42
CA ILE A 339 -41.28 -5.99 11.77
C ILE A 339 -41.98 -7.01 12.67
N GLY A 340 -42.61 -8.02 12.05
CA GLY A 340 -43.33 -9.06 12.78
C GLY A 340 -42.37 -9.82 13.70
N GLY A 341 -42.40 -9.47 14.98
CA GLY A 341 -41.53 -10.01 16.03
C GLY A 341 -41.92 -9.56 17.44
N GLY A 342 -43.16 -9.14 17.65
CA GLY A 342 -43.75 -9.17 18.99
C GLY A 342 -44.05 -10.62 19.31
N VAL A 343 -43.42 -11.14 20.36
CA VAL A 343 -43.84 -12.41 20.96
C VAL A 343 -45.24 -12.15 21.51
N ASP A 344 -46.27 -12.66 20.84
CA ASP A 344 -47.53 -12.92 21.51
C ASP A 344 -47.22 -14.03 22.53
N THR A 345 -46.87 -13.63 23.76
CA THR A 345 -47.08 -14.49 24.91
C THR A 345 -48.59 -14.48 25.16
N ASP A 346 -49.27 -15.45 24.56
CA ASP A 346 -50.64 -15.81 24.93
C ASP A 346 -50.67 -16.28 26.40
N ASP A 347 -51.76 -15.89 27.06
CA ASP A 347 -52.17 -16.11 28.45
C ASP A 347 -52.13 -17.58 28.95
#